data_AF-A0A6A5BGI9-F1
#
_entry.id   AF-A0A6A5BGI9-F1
#
_cell.length_a   1.000
_cell.length_b   1.000
_cell.length_c   1.000
_cell.angle_alpha   90.00
_cell.angle_beta   90.00
_cell.angle_gamma   90.00
#
_symmetry.space_group_name_H-M   'P 1'
#
loop_
_entity.id
_entity.type
_entity.pdbx_description
1 polymer ?
#
loop_
_entity_poly.entity_id
_entity_poly.type
_entity_poly.pdbx_seq_one_letter_code
_entity_poly.pdbx_strand_id
1 'polypeptide(L)'
;MVNFIPAEEYLFGDPDKCSIEVGNEQGGIYSRTMIGFRFEEWPQDYITTMHHYYQNVHNLGDSKLAKYSMILGPIYNLLRKFEWFSGVDERGNCAFWTTQGLVNAHVLSSATSWPKYSCMKLYTKVVFNKIEMKEKWEQLKQRTSQIIVPNALQSGSSSQPTSLTDHDEEELYSRINEKFFEKSETEQEQLLAPFWRRSNFNIVTYRCSDESVSESSLKGWVKPFRHLEHLIFQQMDEMANVVVEVKTKEQETGEKTPIAVPSLKEAKHRPFW
;
A
#
# COMPACT_ATOMS: atom_id res chain seq x y z
N MET A 1 -24.25 -4.72 -2.82
CA MET A 1 -24.27 -4.79 -1.35
C MET A 1 -22.83 -4.56 -0.88
N VAL A 2 -22.62 -3.77 0.17
CA VAL A 2 -21.31 -3.61 0.79
C VAL A 2 -21.31 -4.49 2.03
N ASN A 3 -20.45 -5.49 2.07
CA ASN A 3 -20.39 -6.43 3.19
C ASN A 3 -19.25 -6.00 4.12
N PHE A 4 -19.55 -5.97 5.41
CA PHE A 4 -18.56 -5.73 6.47
C PHE A 4 -18.28 -7.08 7.13
N ILE A 5 -17.03 -7.51 7.04
CA ILE A 5 -16.57 -8.84 7.45
C ILE A 5 -15.48 -8.63 8.51
N PRO A 6 -15.48 -9.39 9.62
CA PRO A 6 -14.37 -9.38 10.57
C PRO A 6 -13.03 -9.59 9.86
N ALA A 7 -11.97 -8.95 10.34
CA ALA A 7 -10.68 -8.96 9.66
C ALA A 7 -10.08 -10.37 9.59
N GLU A 8 -10.24 -11.14 10.67
CA GLU A 8 -9.87 -12.53 10.79
C GLU A 8 -10.60 -13.43 9.80
N GLU A 9 -11.89 -13.18 9.56
CA GLU A 9 -12.66 -13.92 8.55
C GLU A 9 -12.22 -13.52 7.14
N TYR A 10 -11.96 -12.24 6.90
CA TYR A 10 -11.49 -11.78 5.58
C TYR A 10 -10.09 -12.32 5.23
N LEU A 11 -9.20 -12.40 6.22
CA LEU A 11 -7.82 -12.86 6.05
C LEU A 11 -7.73 -14.39 6.10
N PHE A 12 -8.32 -15.02 7.12
CA PHE A 12 -8.16 -16.43 7.46
C PHE A 12 -9.47 -17.21 7.43
N GLY A 13 -10.49 -16.70 6.74
CA GLY A 13 -11.74 -17.41 6.53
C GLY A 13 -11.49 -18.76 5.87
N ASP A 14 -12.05 -19.81 6.47
CA ASP A 14 -11.97 -21.17 5.95
C ASP A 14 -12.64 -21.20 4.56
N PRO A 15 -11.91 -21.54 3.48
CA PRO A 15 -12.44 -21.50 2.12
C PRO A 15 -13.66 -22.43 1.94
N ASP A 16 -13.77 -23.51 2.72
CA ASP A 16 -14.88 -24.47 2.63
C ASP A 16 -16.09 -24.06 3.50
N LYS A 17 -15.87 -23.19 4.50
CA LYS A 17 -16.92 -22.69 5.40
C LYS A 17 -17.30 -21.23 5.18
N CYS A 18 -16.55 -20.50 4.35
CA CYS A 18 -16.92 -19.16 3.92
C CYS A 18 -18.22 -19.27 3.14
N SER A 19 -19.35 -19.09 3.84
CA SER A 19 -20.64 -19.07 3.18
C SER A 19 -20.64 -17.93 2.15
N ILE A 20 -21.12 -18.25 0.94
CA ILE A 20 -21.46 -17.28 -0.11
C ILE A 20 -22.32 -16.14 0.49
N GLU A 21 -23.08 -16.44 1.53
CA GLU A 21 -23.94 -15.51 2.27
C GLU A 21 -23.18 -14.37 2.97
N VAL A 22 -21.95 -14.59 3.44
CA VAL A 22 -21.12 -13.56 4.12
C VAL A 22 -20.31 -12.72 3.12
N GLY A 23 -20.16 -13.21 1.88
CA GLY A 23 -19.49 -12.50 0.78
C GLY A 23 -17.96 -12.52 0.81
N ASN A 24 -17.34 -13.48 1.52
CA ASN A 24 -15.92 -13.77 1.43
C ASN A 24 -15.62 -14.94 0.47
N GLU A 25 -16.17 -14.88 -0.75
CA GLU A 25 -16.00 -15.93 -1.76
C GLU A 25 -14.55 -16.07 -2.28
N GLN A 26 -13.65 -15.19 -1.85
CA GLN A 26 -12.26 -15.14 -2.32
C GLN A 26 -11.28 -15.99 -1.50
N GLY A 27 -11.74 -16.66 -0.44
CA GLY A 27 -10.96 -17.67 0.29
C GLY A 27 -9.75 -17.16 1.08
N GLY A 28 -9.69 -15.84 1.36
CA GLY A 28 -8.63 -15.26 2.19
C GLY A 28 -7.22 -15.61 1.72
N ILE A 29 -6.25 -15.69 2.63
CA ILE A 29 -4.86 -16.01 2.31
C ILE A 29 -4.65 -17.44 1.77
N TYR A 30 -5.64 -18.32 1.93
CA TYR A 30 -5.59 -19.70 1.44
C TYR A 30 -5.72 -19.79 -0.08
N SER A 31 -6.40 -18.81 -0.71
CA SER A 31 -6.65 -18.81 -2.15
C SER A 31 -6.04 -17.60 -2.89
N ARG A 32 -5.44 -16.65 -2.17
CA ARG A 32 -4.81 -15.46 -2.77
C ARG A 32 -3.56 -15.02 -2.02
N THR A 33 -2.61 -14.45 -2.77
CA THR A 33 -1.58 -13.60 -2.21
C THR A 33 -2.20 -12.27 -1.79
N MET A 34 -1.90 -11.82 -0.57
CA MET A 34 -2.37 -10.54 -0.06
C MET A 34 -1.17 -9.66 0.30
N ILE A 35 -1.15 -8.44 -0.21
CA ILE A 35 -0.16 -7.42 0.17
C ILE A 35 -0.93 -6.32 0.91
N GLY A 36 -0.51 -6.06 2.15
CA GLY A 36 -1.10 -5.07 3.03
C GLY A 36 -0.09 -4.01 3.43
N PHE A 37 -0.60 -2.81 3.71
CA PHE A 37 0.15 -1.73 4.34
C PHE A 37 -0.37 -1.56 5.76
N ARG A 38 0.53 -1.61 6.73
CA ARG A 38 0.24 -1.29 8.12
C ARG A 38 0.89 0.05 8.46
N PHE A 39 0.05 0.95 8.97
CA PHE A 39 0.41 2.29 9.37
C PHE A 39 0.48 2.30 10.90
N GLU A 40 1.66 2.53 11.44
CA GLU A 40 1.87 2.68 12.88
C GLU A 40 1.73 4.16 13.26
N GLU A 41 1.25 4.40 14.49
CA GLU A 41 1.20 5.75 15.09
C GLU A 41 0.40 6.79 14.28
N TRP A 42 -0.51 6.37 13.41
CA TRP A 42 -1.36 7.30 12.65
C TRP A 42 -2.26 8.10 13.60
N PRO A 43 -2.47 9.42 13.39
CA PRO A 43 -3.22 10.23 14.35
C PRO A 43 -4.66 9.74 14.55
N GLN A 44 -5.07 9.64 15.83
CA GLN A 44 -6.34 9.05 16.23
C GLN A 44 -7.56 9.76 15.62
N ASP A 45 -7.53 11.09 15.47
CA ASP A 45 -8.64 11.86 14.91
C ASP A 45 -8.94 11.46 13.45
N TYR A 46 -7.89 11.20 12.67
CA TYR A 46 -8.01 10.74 11.29
C TYR A 46 -8.50 9.29 11.19
N ILE A 47 -8.06 8.43 12.11
CA ILE A 47 -8.59 7.06 12.24
C ILE A 47 -10.08 7.10 12.56
N THR A 48 -10.48 7.97 13.50
CA THR A 48 -11.88 8.16 13.92
C THR A 48 -12.74 8.67 12.77
N THR A 49 -12.23 9.61 11.99
CA THR A 49 -12.93 10.13 10.79
C THR A 49 -13.16 9.02 9.75
N MET A 50 -12.15 8.19 9.50
CA MET A 50 -12.29 7.01 8.63
C MET A 50 -13.27 5.98 9.20
N HIS A 51 -13.25 5.74 10.51
CA HIS A 51 -14.19 4.84 11.17
C HIS A 51 -15.65 5.31 11.00
N HIS A 52 -15.93 6.59 11.29
CA HIS A 52 -17.26 7.17 11.08
C HIS A 52 -17.70 7.12 9.62
N TYR A 53 -16.79 7.31 8.67
CA TYR A 53 -17.08 7.11 7.26
C TYR A 53 -17.57 5.67 6.99
N TYR A 54 -16.87 4.65 7.48
CA TYR A 54 -17.27 3.26 7.29
C TYR A 54 -18.58 2.90 7.99
N GLN A 55 -18.83 3.40 9.19
CA GLN A 55 -20.13 3.25 9.86
C GLN A 55 -21.27 3.86 9.03
N ASN A 56 -21.05 5.04 8.45
CA ASN A 56 -22.04 5.65 7.57
C ASN A 56 -22.27 4.81 6.30
N VAL A 57 -21.21 4.29 5.67
CA VAL A 57 -21.35 3.38 4.52
C VAL A 57 -22.12 2.11 4.89
N HIS A 58 -21.89 1.56 6.08
CA HIS A 58 -22.64 0.42 6.61
C HIS A 58 -24.13 0.73 6.71
N ASN A 59 -24.49 1.84 7.37
CA ASN A 59 -25.88 2.29 7.51
C ASN A 59 -26.55 2.55 6.15
N LEU A 60 -25.82 3.10 5.18
CA LEU A 60 -26.29 3.27 3.80
C LEU A 60 -26.49 1.92 3.10
N GLY A 61 -25.63 0.94 3.38
CA GLY A 61 -25.78 -0.45 2.95
C GLY A 61 -27.08 -1.06 3.44
N ASP A 62 -27.35 -0.98 4.74
CA ASP A 62 -28.58 -1.48 5.37
C ASP A 62 -29.83 -0.80 4.81
N SER A 63 -29.73 0.51 4.55
CA SER A 63 -30.80 1.31 3.94
C SER A 63 -30.95 1.12 2.43
N LYS A 64 -30.13 0.25 1.80
CA LYS A 64 -30.05 0.02 0.34
C LYS A 64 -29.71 1.27 -0.49
N LEU A 65 -29.08 2.26 0.14
CA LEU A 65 -28.59 3.52 -0.46
C LEU A 65 -27.11 3.47 -0.87
N ALA A 66 -26.41 2.35 -0.60
CA ALA A 66 -25.08 2.06 -1.15
C ALA A 66 -25.18 0.96 -2.23
N LYS A 67 -24.90 1.32 -3.49
CA LYS A 67 -25.04 0.42 -4.65
C LYS A 67 -23.72 0.17 -5.37
N TYR A 68 -23.60 -1.00 -5.99
CA TYR A 68 -22.42 -1.31 -6.80
C TYR A 68 -22.45 -0.57 -8.14
N SER A 69 -21.36 0.12 -8.50
CA SER A 69 -21.12 0.64 -9.84
C SER A 69 -19.64 0.92 -10.07
N MET A 70 -19.06 0.26 -11.07
CA MET A 70 -17.68 0.53 -11.51
C MET A 70 -17.60 1.71 -12.49
N ILE A 71 -18.52 1.78 -13.45
CA ILE A 71 -18.41 2.70 -14.60
C ILE A 71 -19.08 4.04 -14.31
N LEU A 72 -20.32 4.02 -13.83
CA LEU A 72 -21.12 5.24 -13.62
C LEU A 72 -21.00 5.80 -12.20
N GLY A 73 -20.35 5.08 -11.28
CA GLY A 73 -20.15 5.50 -9.89
C GLY A 73 -19.65 6.94 -9.73
N PRO A 74 -18.57 7.35 -10.42
CA PRO A 74 -18.06 8.72 -10.34
C PRO A 74 -19.08 9.79 -10.72
N ILE A 75 -19.91 9.53 -11.74
CA ILE A 75 -20.94 10.47 -12.20
C ILE A 75 -22.04 10.59 -11.14
N TYR A 76 -22.55 9.46 -10.64
CA TYR A 76 -23.59 9.48 -9.59
C TYR A 76 -23.11 10.16 -8.31
N ASN A 77 -21.87 9.88 -7.88
CA ASN A 77 -21.30 10.48 -6.68
C ASN A 77 -21.02 11.98 -6.85
N LEU A 78 -20.73 12.44 -8.07
CA LEU A 78 -20.63 13.87 -8.37
C LEU A 78 -22.00 14.54 -8.33
N LEU A 79 -23.02 13.95 -8.95
CA LEU A 79 -24.37 14.49 -8.97
C LEU A 79 -24.96 14.62 -7.56
N ARG A 80 -24.67 13.68 -6.66
CA ARG A 80 -25.08 13.72 -5.25
C ARG A 80 -24.59 14.97 -4.50
N LYS A 81 -23.52 15.65 -4.97
CA LYS A 81 -23.02 16.88 -4.34
C LYS A 81 -23.91 18.10 -4.60
N PHE A 82 -24.82 18.03 -5.58
CA PHE A 82 -25.76 19.10 -5.85
C PHE A 82 -27.08 18.84 -5.13
N GLU A 83 -27.60 19.85 -4.43
CA GLU A 83 -28.82 19.74 -3.60
C GLU A 83 -30.05 19.26 -4.38
N TRP A 84 -30.12 19.58 -5.68
CA TRP A 84 -31.19 19.13 -6.58
C TRP A 84 -31.24 17.62 -6.81
N PHE A 85 -30.15 16.91 -6.53
CA PHE A 85 -30.06 15.44 -6.62
C PHE A 85 -30.04 14.79 -5.23
N SER A 86 -30.68 15.42 -4.24
CA SER A 86 -30.94 14.79 -2.95
C SER A 86 -31.68 13.46 -3.15
N GLY A 87 -31.15 12.37 -2.57
CA GLY A 87 -31.69 11.02 -2.73
C GLY A 87 -31.00 10.14 -3.78
N VAL A 88 -29.95 10.62 -4.47
CA VAL A 88 -29.10 9.73 -5.29
C VAL A 88 -28.23 8.84 -4.39
N ASP A 89 -28.35 7.53 -4.58
CA ASP A 89 -27.56 6.51 -3.90
C ASP A 89 -26.05 6.71 -4.12
N GLU A 90 -25.25 6.42 -3.08
CA GLU A 90 -23.79 6.33 -3.25
C GLU A 90 -23.44 5.08 -4.05
N ARG A 91 -22.55 5.23 -5.03
CA ARG A 91 -22.17 4.11 -5.91
C ARG A 91 -20.67 3.89 -6.04
N GLY A 92 -20.23 2.64 -5.99
CA GLY A 92 -18.82 2.29 -6.08
C GLY A 92 -18.54 0.78 -6.18
N ASN A 93 -17.31 0.37 -5.95
CA ASN A 93 -16.94 -1.02 -5.63
C ASN A 93 -16.12 -1.04 -4.32
N CYS A 94 -15.78 -2.23 -3.79
CA CYS A 94 -15.03 -2.35 -2.54
C CYS A 94 -13.80 -1.42 -2.49
N ALA A 95 -13.02 -1.35 -3.58
CA ALA A 95 -11.86 -0.46 -3.68
C ALA A 95 -12.22 1.02 -3.53
N PHE A 96 -13.33 1.47 -4.11
CA PHE A 96 -13.80 2.85 -3.96
C PHE A 96 -14.11 3.19 -2.50
N TRP A 97 -14.94 2.40 -1.81
CA TRP A 97 -15.28 2.70 -0.42
C TRP A 97 -14.06 2.59 0.49
N THR A 98 -13.22 1.56 0.31
CA THR A 98 -11.96 1.44 1.05
C THR A 98 -11.10 2.67 0.86
N THR A 99 -10.84 3.08 -0.39
CA THR A 99 -9.98 4.25 -0.66
C THR A 99 -10.61 5.58 -0.26
N GLN A 100 -11.94 5.69 -0.26
CA GLN A 100 -12.63 6.88 0.26
C GLN A 100 -12.47 6.99 1.77
N GLY A 101 -12.49 5.87 2.52
CA GLY A 101 -12.10 5.87 3.94
C GLY A 101 -10.67 6.35 4.13
N LEU A 102 -9.73 5.88 3.30
CA LEU A 102 -8.33 6.33 3.32
C LEU A 102 -8.18 7.82 2.96
N VAL A 103 -9.06 8.37 2.12
CA VAL A 103 -9.11 9.83 1.85
C VAL A 103 -9.56 10.59 3.09
N ASN A 104 -10.59 10.11 3.79
CA ASN A 104 -11.06 10.72 5.03
C ASN A 104 -9.99 10.67 6.15
N ALA A 105 -9.11 9.68 6.13
CA ALA A 105 -7.94 9.61 7.03
C ALA A 105 -6.70 10.36 6.51
N HIS A 106 -6.78 11.06 5.38
CA HIS A 106 -5.65 11.74 4.72
C HIS A 106 -4.48 10.84 4.31
N VAL A 107 -4.73 9.53 4.25
CA VAL A 107 -3.77 8.53 3.75
C VAL A 107 -3.64 8.67 2.22
N LEU A 108 -4.76 8.84 1.51
CA LEU A 108 -4.80 9.08 0.07
C LEU A 108 -5.39 10.45 -0.26
N SER A 109 -4.94 11.05 -1.37
CA SER A 109 -5.49 12.33 -1.86
C SER A 109 -6.80 12.17 -2.65
N SER A 110 -7.07 10.96 -3.15
CA SER A 110 -8.28 10.67 -3.92
C SER A 110 -8.63 9.18 -3.89
N ALA A 111 -9.94 8.91 -3.90
CA ALA A 111 -10.49 7.56 -3.95
C ALA A 111 -10.41 6.99 -5.38
N THR A 112 -10.43 5.67 -5.50
CA THR A 112 -10.38 4.97 -6.78
C THR A 112 -11.09 3.63 -6.69
N SER A 113 -11.80 3.26 -7.75
CA SER A 113 -12.42 1.94 -7.87
C SER A 113 -11.44 0.85 -8.31
N TRP A 114 -10.15 1.17 -8.47
CA TRP A 114 -9.14 0.26 -9.01
C TRP A 114 -8.18 -0.18 -7.90
N PRO A 115 -8.33 -1.40 -7.34
CA PRO A 115 -7.58 -1.83 -6.14
C PRO A 115 -6.06 -1.90 -6.36
N LYS A 116 -5.63 -2.32 -7.55
CA LYS A 116 -4.19 -2.33 -7.91
C LYS A 116 -3.63 -0.91 -7.96
N TYR A 117 -4.40 0.03 -8.50
CA TYR A 117 -3.98 1.44 -8.56
C TYR A 117 -3.94 2.08 -7.17
N SER A 118 -4.87 1.76 -6.26
CA SER A 118 -4.78 2.23 -4.87
C SER A 118 -3.55 1.69 -4.16
N CYS A 119 -3.22 0.41 -4.36
CA CYS A 119 -2.01 -0.20 -3.84
C CYS A 119 -0.75 0.51 -4.36
N MET A 120 -0.67 0.77 -5.68
CA MET A 120 0.43 1.54 -6.28
C MET A 120 0.53 2.96 -5.71
N LYS A 121 -0.60 3.67 -5.52
CA LYS A 121 -0.61 5.02 -4.92
C LYS A 121 -0.09 5.02 -3.49
N LEU A 122 -0.48 4.03 -2.69
CA LEU A 122 0.01 3.89 -1.32
C LEU A 122 1.51 3.62 -1.33
N TYR A 123 1.95 2.66 -2.13
CA TYR A 123 3.36 2.32 -2.26
C TYR A 123 4.21 3.50 -2.69
N THR A 124 3.82 4.23 -3.74
CA THR A 124 4.59 5.38 -4.18
C THR A 124 4.61 6.49 -3.13
N LYS A 125 3.52 6.69 -2.39
CA LYS A 125 3.48 7.69 -1.31
C LYS A 125 4.39 7.33 -0.14
N VAL A 126 4.45 6.04 0.22
CA VAL A 126 5.30 5.54 1.32
C VAL A 126 6.77 5.51 0.90
N VAL A 127 7.08 4.97 -0.28
CA VAL A 127 8.47 4.78 -0.75
C VAL A 127 9.08 6.08 -1.25
N PHE A 128 8.33 6.87 -2.02
CA PHE A 128 8.76 8.18 -2.49
C PHE A 128 8.19 9.28 -1.60
N ASN A 129 8.23 9.08 -0.28
CA ASN A 129 7.89 10.15 0.64
C ASN A 129 8.79 11.35 0.32
N LYS A 130 8.17 12.41 -0.20
CA LYS A 130 8.88 13.61 -0.67
C LYS A 130 9.72 14.25 0.42
N ILE A 131 9.28 14.19 1.68
CA ILE A 131 10.01 14.78 2.81
C ILE A 131 11.30 14.02 3.07
N GLU A 132 11.22 12.69 3.22
CA GLU A 132 12.42 11.86 3.42
C GLU A 132 13.38 11.97 2.23
N MET A 133 12.83 11.95 1.01
CA MET A 133 13.61 12.14 -0.22
C MET A 133 14.28 13.51 -0.28
N LYS A 134 13.60 14.57 0.17
CA LYS A 134 14.15 15.93 0.25
C LYS A 134 15.23 16.03 1.32
N GLU A 135 15.03 15.43 2.49
CA GLU A 135 16.04 15.38 3.56
C GLU A 135 17.31 14.67 3.08
N LYS A 136 17.17 13.50 2.43
CA LYS A 136 18.29 12.77 1.84
C LYS A 136 18.99 13.56 0.73
N TRP A 137 18.23 14.25 -0.12
CA TRP A 137 18.77 15.14 -1.15
C TRP A 137 19.59 16.30 -0.59
N GLU A 138 19.10 16.98 0.46
CA GLU A 138 19.83 18.07 1.11
C GLU A 138 21.09 17.56 1.83
N GLN A 139 21.04 16.37 2.45
CA GLN A 139 22.22 15.73 3.02
C GLN A 139 23.27 15.40 1.94
N LEU A 140 22.84 14.90 0.79
CA LEU A 140 23.71 14.62 -0.34
C LEU A 140 24.37 15.92 -0.86
N LYS A 141 23.60 16.98 -1.08
CA LYS A 141 24.12 18.31 -1.46
C LYS A 141 25.18 18.82 -0.49
N GLN A 142 24.95 18.68 0.83
CA GLN A 142 25.93 19.07 1.85
C GLN A 142 27.22 18.25 1.75
N ARG A 143 27.13 16.93 1.56
CA ARG A 143 28.31 16.05 1.38
C ARG A 143 29.10 16.42 0.12
N THR A 144 28.43 16.58 -1.02
CA THR A 144 29.09 16.94 -2.29
C THR A 144 29.77 18.30 -2.20
N SER A 145 29.15 19.27 -1.53
CA SER A 145 29.73 20.62 -1.32
C SER A 145 30.99 20.57 -0.45
N GLN A 146 31.04 19.69 0.55
CA GLN A 146 32.23 19.47 1.40
C GLN A 146 33.37 18.73 0.66
N ILE A 147 33.05 17.85 -0.29
CA ILE A 147 34.07 17.16 -1.11
C ILE A 147 34.71 18.14 -2.12
N ILE A 148 33.92 19.07 -2.67
CA ILE A 148 34.40 20.05 -3.65
C ILE A 148 35.27 21.14 -2.97
N VAL A 149 35.20 21.30 -1.65
CA VAL A 149 35.97 22.28 -0.87
C VAL A 149 36.61 21.57 0.34
N PRO A 150 37.86 21.03 0.30
CA PRO A 150 39.05 21.57 -0.35
C PRO A 150 40.03 20.49 -0.89
N ASN A 151 39.83 19.98 -2.12
CA ASN A 151 40.83 19.12 -2.80
C ASN A 151 41.67 19.85 -3.86
N ALA A 152 41.64 21.18 -3.86
CA ALA A 152 42.52 21.99 -4.71
C ALA A 152 44.02 21.94 -4.31
N LEU A 153 44.41 21.19 -3.26
CA LEU A 153 45.78 21.23 -2.73
C LEU A 153 46.43 19.89 -2.32
N GLN A 154 45.79 18.72 -2.42
CA GLN A 154 46.45 17.44 -2.07
C GLN A 154 46.12 16.31 -3.04
N SER A 155 46.96 16.17 -4.06
CA SER A 155 47.06 14.97 -4.91
C SER A 155 47.85 13.88 -4.18
N GLY A 156 47.17 12.89 -3.60
CA GLY A 156 47.80 11.72 -2.98
C GLY A 156 46.82 10.55 -2.91
N SER A 157 47.11 9.49 -3.66
CA SER A 157 46.20 8.39 -3.99
C SER A 157 45.90 7.41 -2.85
N SER A 158 44.64 7.00 -2.73
CA SER A 158 44.24 5.67 -2.24
C SER A 158 42.76 5.45 -2.50
N SER A 159 42.40 4.61 -3.48
CA SER A 159 41.02 4.23 -3.78
C SER A 159 40.75 2.82 -3.25
N GLN A 160 39.88 2.70 -2.24
CA GLN A 160 39.13 1.47 -2.00
C GLN A 160 37.71 1.63 -2.57
N PRO A 161 37.16 0.59 -3.22
CA PRO A 161 35.82 0.65 -3.78
C PRO A 161 34.78 0.49 -2.67
N THR A 162 33.93 1.52 -2.50
CA THR A 162 32.69 1.45 -1.75
C THR A 162 31.67 0.56 -2.48
N SER A 163 30.82 -0.11 -1.71
CA SER A 163 29.85 -1.11 -2.17
C SER A 163 28.89 -0.58 -3.24
N LEU A 164 28.39 -1.51 -4.07
CA LEU A 164 27.48 -1.30 -5.20
C LEU A 164 26.12 -0.60 -4.89
N THR A 165 25.88 -0.13 -3.67
CA THR A 165 24.61 0.46 -3.24
C THR A 165 24.57 1.99 -3.35
N ASP A 166 25.70 2.66 -3.15
CA ASP A 166 25.71 4.13 -3.01
C ASP A 166 25.62 4.83 -4.39
N HIS A 167 26.15 4.19 -5.43
CA HIS A 167 26.20 4.76 -6.77
C HIS A 167 24.82 4.77 -7.46
N ASP A 168 24.00 3.75 -7.21
CA ASP A 168 22.64 3.64 -7.75
C ASP A 168 21.69 4.61 -7.04
N GLU A 169 21.88 4.83 -5.74
CA GLU A 169 21.14 5.85 -4.99
C GLU A 169 21.49 7.26 -5.48
N GLU A 170 22.78 7.60 -5.61
CA GLU A 170 23.20 8.90 -6.14
C GLU A 170 22.66 9.15 -7.56
N GLU A 171 22.65 8.13 -8.43
CA GLU A 171 22.07 8.23 -9.76
C GLU A 171 20.55 8.47 -9.70
N LEU A 172 19.82 7.74 -8.86
CA LEU A 172 18.39 7.92 -8.67
C LEU A 172 18.06 9.34 -8.19
N TYR A 173 18.78 9.84 -7.18
CA TYR A 173 18.57 11.19 -6.64
C TYR A 173 18.94 12.27 -7.66
N SER A 174 20.02 12.10 -8.43
CA SER A 174 20.44 13.07 -9.46
C SER A 174 19.40 13.25 -10.58
N ARG A 175 18.57 12.23 -10.82
CA ARG A 175 17.48 12.25 -11.80
C ARG A 175 16.22 12.94 -11.27
N ILE A 176 16.11 13.18 -9.97
CA ILE A 176 14.97 13.85 -9.35
C ILE A 176 15.16 15.36 -9.49
N ASN A 177 14.37 15.96 -10.39
CA ASN A 177 14.35 17.41 -10.61
C ASN A 177 13.88 18.14 -9.34
N GLU A 178 14.48 19.29 -8.98
CA GLU A 178 14.05 20.14 -7.84
C GLU A 178 12.55 20.48 -7.91
N LYS A 179 11.98 20.58 -9.11
CA LYS A 179 10.53 20.75 -9.34
C LYS A 179 9.66 19.59 -8.84
N PHE A 180 10.23 18.42 -8.57
CA PHE A 180 9.53 17.29 -7.94
C PHE A 180 9.14 17.61 -6.49
N PHE A 181 9.98 18.39 -5.80
CA PHE A 181 9.78 18.85 -4.42
C PHE A 181 9.07 20.20 -4.33
N GLU A 182 9.09 20.99 -5.40
CA GLU A 182 8.37 22.26 -5.45
C GLU A 182 6.88 22.04 -5.77
N LYS A 183 6.01 22.48 -4.85
CA LYS A 183 4.54 22.59 -4.99
C LYS A 183 3.75 21.29 -4.83
N SER A 184 3.29 21.05 -3.61
CA SER A 184 1.88 21.33 -3.26
C SER A 184 1.56 20.83 -1.85
N GLU A 185 2.42 21.11 -0.85
CA GLU A 185 2.09 20.68 0.50
C GLU A 185 0.99 21.59 1.04
N THR A 186 -0.22 21.04 1.08
CA THR A 186 -1.29 21.63 1.89
C THR A 186 -0.82 21.70 3.34
N GLU A 187 -1.28 22.67 4.13
CA GLU A 187 -0.98 22.76 5.57
C GLU A 187 -1.17 21.42 6.28
N GLN A 188 -2.16 20.65 5.83
CA GLN A 188 -2.46 19.31 6.32
C GLN A 188 -1.39 18.26 5.98
N GLU A 189 -0.76 18.33 4.80
CA GLU A 189 0.37 17.44 4.47
C GLU A 189 1.59 17.74 5.34
N GLN A 190 1.83 19.01 5.69
CA GLN A 190 2.90 19.40 6.61
C GLN A 190 2.64 18.88 8.03
N LEU A 191 1.39 18.98 8.52
CA LEU A 191 0.99 18.43 9.80
C LEU A 191 1.16 16.90 9.85
N LEU A 192 0.93 16.22 8.71
CA LEU A 192 1.04 14.77 8.61
C LEU A 192 2.46 14.28 8.27
N ALA A 193 3.37 15.18 7.88
CA ALA A 193 4.74 14.87 7.49
C ALA A 193 5.48 13.92 8.46
N PRO A 194 5.40 14.10 9.79
CA PRO A 194 6.09 13.23 10.73
C PRO A 194 5.59 11.78 10.71
N PHE A 195 4.32 11.58 10.37
CA PHE A 195 3.68 10.25 10.31
C PHE A 195 3.95 9.53 9.00
N TRP A 196 4.46 10.23 7.97
CA TRP A 196 4.84 9.64 6.69
C TRP A 196 6.24 9.03 6.65
N ARG A 197 6.98 9.06 7.77
CA ARG A 197 8.30 8.44 7.88
C ARG A 197 8.23 6.94 7.62
N ARG A 198 9.11 6.40 6.77
CA ARG A 198 9.14 4.98 6.42
C ARG A 198 9.14 4.03 7.61
N SER A 199 9.72 4.43 8.76
CA SER A 199 9.70 3.68 10.03
C SER A 199 8.30 3.35 10.53
N ASN A 200 7.31 4.17 10.17
CA ASN A 200 5.92 4.02 10.61
C ASN A 200 5.10 3.15 9.65
N PHE A 201 5.74 2.55 8.64
CA PHE A 201 5.08 1.73 7.64
C PHE A 201 5.66 0.33 7.60
N ASN A 202 4.77 -0.64 7.64
CA ASN A 202 5.11 -2.04 7.43
C ASN A 202 4.36 -2.54 6.20
N ILE A 203 5.11 -3.07 5.23
CA ILE A 203 4.52 -3.87 4.15
C ILE A 203 4.46 -5.31 4.67
N VAL A 204 3.26 -5.87 4.69
CA VAL A 204 2.99 -7.25 5.12
C VAL A 204 2.49 -8.02 3.93
N THR A 205 3.15 -9.13 3.61
CA THR A 205 2.73 -10.01 2.52
C THR A 205 2.32 -11.36 3.08
N TYR A 206 1.12 -11.81 2.74
CA TYR A 206 0.63 -13.15 2.99
C TYR A 206 0.70 -13.94 1.68
N ARG A 207 1.39 -15.07 1.70
CA ARG A 207 1.59 -15.97 0.56
C ARG A 207 0.98 -17.34 0.88
N CYS A 208 0.29 -17.90 -0.11
CA CYS A 208 0.00 -19.33 -0.08
C CYS A 208 1.26 -20.07 -0.53
N SER A 209 1.71 -21.10 0.21
CA SER A 209 2.92 -21.85 -0.14
C SER A 209 2.71 -22.84 -1.30
N ASP A 210 1.55 -22.81 -1.94
CA ASP A 210 1.24 -23.73 -3.02
C ASP A 210 2.05 -23.37 -4.27
N GLU A 211 3.19 -24.04 -4.45
CA GLU A 211 4.10 -23.92 -5.59
C GLU A 211 3.40 -24.16 -6.94
N SER A 212 2.21 -24.78 -6.94
CA SER A 212 1.42 -24.99 -8.15
C SER A 212 0.79 -23.69 -8.70
N VAL A 213 0.62 -22.66 -7.86
CA VAL A 213 0.17 -21.33 -8.29
C VAL A 213 1.40 -20.56 -8.78
N SER A 214 1.87 -20.89 -9.98
CA SER A 214 3.02 -20.19 -10.59
C SER A 214 2.86 -18.67 -10.53
N GLU A 215 3.97 -17.95 -10.30
CA GLU A 215 4.09 -16.49 -10.24
C GLU A 215 3.45 -15.74 -11.43
N SER A 216 3.07 -16.44 -12.49
CA SER A 216 2.73 -15.90 -13.80
C SER A 216 1.31 -15.33 -13.96
N SER A 217 0.44 -15.32 -12.94
CA SER A 217 -0.89 -14.73 -13.10
C SER A 217 -1.32 -13.79 -11.97
N LEU A 218 -0.64 -12.65 -11.83
CA LEU A 218 -1.24 -11.45 -11.23
C LEU A 218 -2.48 -11.02 -12.04
N LYS A 219 -3.62 -11.69 -11.82
CA LYS A 219 -4.89 -11.39 -12.48
C LYS A 219 -5.37 -9.99 -12.08
N GLY A 220 -5.97 -9.27 -13.02
CA GLY A 220 -6.53 -7.93 -12.80
C GLY A 220 -5.95 -6.88 -13.74
N TRP A 221 -6.77 -5.89 -14.07
CA TRP A 221 -6.54 -4.99 -15.19
C TRP A 221 -6.09 -3.60 -14.72
N VAL A 222 -4.85 -3.21 -15.02
CA VAL A 222 -4.42 -1.81 -15.02
C VAL A 222 -3.60 -1.53 -16.28
N LYS A 223 -4.30 -1.36 -17.41
CA LYS A 223 -3.68 -1.15 -18.74
C LYS A 223 -2.52 -0.14 -18.76
N PRO A 224 -2.60 1.06 -18.15
CA PRO A 224 -1.52 2.04 -18.29
C PRO A 224 -0.23 1.68 -17.53
N PHE A 225 -0.27 0.72 -16.60
CA PHE A 225 0.88 0.40 -15.76
C PHE A 225 1.36 -1.04 -15.88
N ARG A 226 0.83 -1.83 -16.81
CA ARG A 226 1.15 -3.26 -16.95
C ARG A 226 2.66 -3.55 -16.98
N HIS A 227 3.46 -2.69 -17.61
CA HIS A 227 4.91 -2.86 -17.68
C HIS A 227 5.65 -2.53 -16.38
N LEU A 228 5.10 -1.65 -15.54
CA LEU A 228 5.68 -1.32 -14.23
C LEU A 228 5.10 -2.16 -13.09
N GLU A 229 3.93 -2.75 -13.33
CA GLU A 229 3.16 -3.48 -12.34
C GLU A 229 3.98 -4.62 -11.70
N HIS A 230 4.58 -5.47 -12.52
CA HIS A 230 5.40 -6.59 -12.03
C HIS A 230 6.60 -6.10 -11.22
N LEU A 231 7.30 -5.05 -11.69
CA LEU A 231 8.44 -4.46 -10.98
C LEU A 231 8.03 -3.91 -9.62
N ILE A 232 6.92 -3.17 -9.56
CA ILE A 232 6.42 -2.57 -8.32
C ILE A 232 6.00 -3.66 -7.33
N PHE A 233 5.24 -4.67 -7.76
CA PHE A 233 4.80 -5.73 -6.86
C PHE A 233 5.93 -6.65 -6.42
N GLN A 234 6.91 -6.91 -7.30
CA GLN A 234 8.14 -7.60 -6.93
C GLN A 234 8.91 -6.80 -5.87
N GLN A 235 9.08 -5.48 -6.07
CA GLN A 235 9.76 -4.62 -5.11
C GLN A 235 9.00 -4.51 -3.79
N MET A 236 7.67 -4.39 -3.81
CA MET A 236 6.85 -4.43 -2.59
C MET A 236 7.08 -5.73 -1.81
N ASP A 237 7.13 -6.85 -2.52
CA ASP A 237 7.35 -8.14 -1.91
C ASP A 237 8.77 -8.25 -1.34
N GLU A 238 9.78 -7.81 -2.09
CA GLU A 238 11.17 -7.68 -1.62
C GLU A 238 11.24 -6.87 -0.32
N MET A 239 10.50 -5.76 -0.27
CA MET A 239 10.39 -4.87 0.88
C MET A 239 9.48 -5.36 2.02
N ALA A 240 8.75 -6.46 1.86
CA ALA A 240 7.86 -6.96 2.90
C ALA A 240 8.65 -7.35 4.15
N ASN A 241 8.31 -6.73 5.29
CA ASN A 241 8.98 -6.99 6.56
C ASN A 241 8.51 -8.31 7.20
N VAL A 242 7.29 -8.72 6.86
CA VAL A 242 6.64 -9.92 7.36
C VAL A 242 6.10 -10.69 6.16
N VAL A 243 6.53 -11.95 6.03
CA VAL A 243 5.97 -12.90 5.07
C VAL A 243 5.21 -13.94 5.86
N VAL A 244 3.93 -14.13 5.58
CA VAL A 244 3.13 -15.19 6.21
C VAL A 244 2.88 -16.26 5.19
N GLU A 245 3.43 -17.44 5.39
CA GLU A 245 3.26 -18.58 4.48
C GLU A 245 2.17 -19.51 5.01
N VAL A 246 1.17 -19.80 4.19
CA VAL A 246 0.21 -20.87 4.49
C VAL A 246 0.84 -22.21 4.12
N LYS A 247 1.14 -23.04 5.12
CA LYS A 247 1.67 -24.40 4.94
C LYS A 247 0.65 -25.44 5.32
N THR A 248 0.67 -26.58 4.64
CA THR A 248 -0.18 -27.71 5.02
C THR A 248 0.50 -28.53 6.13
N LYS A 249 -0.13 -28.63 7.29
CA LYS A 249 0.30 -29.53 8.36
C LYS A 249 -0.58 -30.78 8.34
N GLU A 250 0.07 -31.93 8.18
CA GLU A 250 -0.56 -33.23 8.35
C GLU A 250 -0.72 -33.51 9.84
N GLN A 251 -1.96 -33.73 10.27
CA GLN A 251 -2.28 -34.13 11.64
C GLN A 251 -2.01 -35.63 11.83
N GLU A 252 -1.96 -36.09 13.08
CA GLU A 252 -1.78 -37.52 13.40
C GLU A 252 -2.88 -38.40 12.80
N THR A 253 -4.04 -37.82 12.50
CA THR A 253 -5.18 -38.45 11.82
C THR A 253 -4.99 -38.62 10.31
N GLY A 254 -3.92 -38.08 9.73
CA GLY A 254 -3.72 -37.97 8.28
C GLY A 254 -4.49 -36.80 7.63
N GLU A 255 -5.26 -36.03 8.41
CA GLU A 255 -5.96 -34.86 7.91
C GLU A 255 -4.98 -33.71 7.65
N LYS A 256 -5.08 -33.10 6.47
CA LYS A 256 -4.22 -31.99 6.04
C LYS A 256 -4.91 -30.67 6.37
N THR A 257 -4.39 -29.94 7.34
CA THR A 257 -4.92 -28.64 7.74
C THR A 257 -3.98 -27.51 7.33
N PRO A 258 -4.46 -26.42 6.70
CA PRO A 258 -3.62 -25.31 6.33
C PRO A 258 -3.35 -24.42 7.56
N ILE A 259 -2.08 -24.08 7.79
CA ILE A 259 -1.61 -23.29 8.93
C ILE A 259 -0.80 -22.11 8.40
N ALA A 260 -1.18 -20.90 8.82
CA ALA A 260 -0.40 -19.71 8.56
C ALA A 260 0.84 -19.69 9.48
N VAL A 261 2.03 -19.74 8.87
CA VAL A 261 3.31 -19.69 9.56
C VAL A 261 3.96 -18.34 9.26
N PRO A 262 4.06 -17.43 10.25
CA PRO A 262 4.77 -16.18 10.05
C PRO A 262 6.27 -16.48 9.94
N SER A 263 6.90 -16.00 8.87
CA SER A 263 8.35 -15.91 8.73
C SER A 263 8.75 -14.44 8.69
N LEU A 264 9.68 -14.06 9.55
CA LEU A 264 10.39 -12.81 9.35
C LEU A 264 11.38 -13.06 8.22
N LYS A 265 11.38 -12.19 7.20
CA LYS A 265 12.48 -12.18 6.25
C LYS A 265 13.79 -12.02 7.04
N GLU A 266 14.80 -12.82 6.68
CA GLU A 266 16.10 -12.75 7.34
C GLU A 266 16.57 -11.29 7.40
N ALA A 267 17.32 -10.92 8.44
CA ALA A 267 17.80 -9.54 8.61
C ALA A 267 18.58 -9.01 7.39
N LYS A 268 19.15 -9.90 6.57
CA LYS A 268 19.87 -9.60 5.33
C LYS A 268 18.96 -9.26 4.13
N HIS A 269 17.69 -9.67 4.20
CA HIS A 269 16.64 -9.40 3.22
C HIS A 269 15.72 -8.26 3.64
N ARG A 270 15.90 -7.73 4.85
CA ARG A 270 15.46 -6.37 5.14
C ARG A 270 16.38 -5.50 4.30
N PRO A 271 15.85 -4.70 3.37
CA PRO A 271 16.69 -3.74 2.69
C PRO A 271 17.44 -2.94 3.76
N PHE A 272 18.73 -2.65 3.53
CA PHE A 272 19.54 -1.92 4.49
C PHE A 272 18.83 -0.58 4.76
N TRP A 273 18.26 -0.43 5.96
CA TRP A 273 17.68 0.81 6.47
C TRP A 273 18.48 1.25 7.69
#